data_AF-A0A196NEZ4-F1
#
_entry.id   AF-A0A196NEZ4-F1
#
_cell.length_a   1.000
_cell.length_b   1.000
_cell.length_c   1.000
_cell.angle_alpha   90.00
_cell.angle_beta   90.00
_cell.angle_gamma   90.00
#
_symmetry.space_group_name_H-M   'P 1'
#
loop_
_entity.id
_entity.type
_entity.pdbx_description
1 polymer ?
#
loop_
_entity_poly.entity_id
_entity_poly.type
_entity_poly.pdbx_seq_one_letter_code
_entity_poly.pdbx_strand_id
1 'polypeptide(L)'
;MAHRGYILLGLLLALALFLALPALVAWFRKHPERGLIYKLAPLAVFSFLLWLVLVAWAWTGKRNDAVLSRYVAKLRENKRLPLVIALLVVLGVAGSLLTLLR
;
A
#
# COMPACT_ATOMS: atom_id res chain seq x y z
N MET A 1 11.10 28.75 5.87
CA MET A 1 11.37 27.31 5.61
C MET A 1 11.04 26.42 6.81
N ALA A 2 11.28 26.85 8.06
CA ALA A 2 11.01 26.06 9.27
C ALA A 2 9.54 25.60 9.45
N HIS A 3 8.55 26.45 9.17
CA HIS A 3 7.12 26.08 9.29
C HIS A 3 6.70 24.89 8.42
N ARG A 4 7.25 24.75 7.20
CA ARG A 4 6.94 23.60 6.33
C ARG A 4 7.51 22.29 6.88
N GLY A 5 8.65 22.36 7.55
CA GLY A 5 9.28 21.22 8.23
C GLY A 5 8.45 20.71 9.40
N TYR A 6 7.93 21.60 10.24
CA TYR A 6 7.06 21.21 11.37
C TYR A 6 5.73 20.61 10.93
N ILE A 7 5.15 21.10 9.82
CA ILE A 7 3.93 20.53 9.23
C ILE A 7 4.19 19.09 8.75
N LEU A 8 5.28 18.87 8.02
CA LEU A 8 5.68 17.53 7.55
C LEU A 8 5.93 16.57 8.71
N LEU A 9 6.64 17.03 9.74
CA LEU A 9 6.98 16.22 10.90
C LEU A 9 5.74 15.90 11.74
N GLY A 10 4.83 16.86 11.91
CA GLY A 10 3.52 16.65 12.52
C GLY A 10 2.64 15.67 11.73
N LEU A 11 2.67 15.73 10.40
CA LEU A 11 1.94 14.80 9.54
C LEU A 11 2.48 13.36 9.69
N LEU A 12 3.81 13.19 9.69
CA LEU A 12 4.46 11.90 9.89
C LEU A 12 4.16 11.32 11.27
N LEU A 13 4.15 12.17 12.31
CA LEU A 13 3.85 11.75 13.68
C LEU A 13 2.38 11.32 13.83
N ALA A 14 1.44 12.13 13.33
CA ALA A 14 0.02 11.81 13.32
C ALA A 14 -0.26 10.50 12.56
N LEU A 15 0.47 10.29 11.47
CA LEU A 15 0.37 9.09 10.65
C LEU A 15 0.93 7.85 11.36
N ALA A 16 2.09 7.97 12.02
CA ALA A 16 2.65 6.89 12.83
C ALA A 16 1.69 6.49 13.96
N LEU A 17 1.04 7.47 14.61
CA LEU A 17 0.01 7.24 15.61
C LEU A 17 -1.23 6.55 15.02
N PHE A 18 -1.68 6.97 13.83
CA PHE A 18 -2.80 6.33 13.13
C PHE A 18 -2.52 4.86 12.78
N LEU A 19 -1.31 4.55 12.33
CA LEU A 19 -0.88 3.18 12.04
C LEU A 19 -0.68 2.31 13.30
N ALA A 20 -0.30 2.93 14.43
CA ALA A 20 -0.15 2.24 15.71
C ALA A 20 -1.50 2.01 16.43
N LEU A 21 -2.53 2.80 16.09
CA LEU A 21 -3.83 2.80 16.73
C LEU A 21 -4.53 1.42 16.75
N PRO A 22 -4.59 0.65 15.64
CA PRO A 22 -5.21 -0.68 15.63
C PRO A 22 -4.50 -1.67 16.57
N ALA A 23 -3.18 -1.61 16.63
CA ALA A 23 -2.38 -2.47 17.52
C ALA A 23 -2.60 -2.10 19.00
N LEU A 24 -2.66 -0.80 19.31
CA LEU A 24 -2.98 -0.30 20.65
C LEU A 24 -4.39 -0.68 21.08
N VAL A 25 -5.39 -0.51 20.21
CA VAL A 25 -6.78 -0.90 20.49
C VAL A 25 -6.89 -2.40 20.70
N ALA A 26 -6.23 -3.22 19.88
CA ALA A 26 -6.19 -4.67 20.03
C ALA A 26 -5.51 -5.10 21.34
N TRP A 27 -4.48 -4.37 21.78
CA TRP A 27 -3.81 -4.59 23.06
C TRP A 27 -4.72 -4.29 24.25
N PHE A 28 -5.33 -3.10 24.28
CA PHE A 28 -6.23 -2.69 25.37
C PHE A 28 -7.48 -3.56 25.48
N ARG A 29 -8.06 -3.98 24.35
CA ARG A 29 -9.22 -4.89 24.35
C ARG A 29 -8.87 -6.36 24.57
N LYS A 30 -7.59 -6.72 24.75
CA LYS A 30 -7.12 -8.11 24.81
C LYS A 30 -7.71 -8.96 23.68
N HIS A 31 -7.71 -8.42 22.46
CA HIS A 31 -8.32 -9.08 21.32
C HIS A 31 -7.69 -10.47 21.11
N PRO A 32 -8.47 -11.53 20.89
CA PRO A 32 -7.95 -12.89 20.73
C PRO A 32 -6.92 -12.99 19.60
N GLU A 33 -7.07 -12.16 18.56
CA GLU A 33 -6.21 -12.13 17.38
C GLU A 33 -5.12 -11.04 17.41
N ARG A 34 -4.80 -10.48 18.58
CA ARG A 34 -3.75 -9.45 18.72
C ARG A 34 -2.45 -9.80 18.01
N GLY A 35 -2.04 -11.07 18.03
CA GLY A 35 -0.82 -11.53 17.36
C GLY A 35 -0.84 -11.38 15.83
N LEU A 36 -2.00 -11.58 15.20
CA LEU A 36 -2.18 -11.35 13.76
C LEU A 36 -2.15 -9.85 13.43
N ILE A 37 -2.84 -9.03 14.23
CA ILE A 37 -2.87 -7.57 14.06
C ILE A 37 -1.46 -6.98 14.17
N TYR A 38 -0.66 -7.44 15.14
CA TYR A 38 0.74 -7.03 15.28
C TYR A 38 1.62 -7.48 14.10
N LYS A 39 1.37 -8.65 13.51
CA LYS A 39 2.11 -9.11 12.32
C LYS A 39 1.73 -8.36 11.04
N LEU A 40 0.48 -7.89 10.96
CA LEU A 40 -0.02 -7.10 9.83
C LEU A 40 0.40 -5.63 9.92
N ALA A 41 0.69 -5.10 11.12
CA ALA A 41 1.07 -3.71 11.30
C ALA A 41 2.34 -3.30 10.50
N PRO A 42 3.45 -4.06 10.49
CA PRO A 42 4.59 -3.76 9.62
C PRO A 42 4.25 -3.73 8.13
N LEU A 43 3.37 -4.65 7.68
CA LEU A 43 2.92 -4.71 6.29
C LEU A 43 2.06 -3.49 5.93
N ALA A 44 1.20 -3.04 6.86
CA ALA A 44 0.43 -1.82 6.72
C ALA A 44 1.33 -0.57 6.64
N VAL A 45 2.38 -0.50 7.46
CA VAL A 45 3.39 0.58 7.39
C VAL A 45 4.09 0.56 6.03
N PHE A 46 4.55 -0.60 5.57
CA PHE A 46 5.22 -0.73 4.27
C PHE A 46 4.31 -0.34 3.11
N SER A 47 3.06 -0.82 3.09
CA SER A 47 2.06 -0.46 2.09
C SER A 47 1.85 1.06 2.05
N PHE A 48 1.80 1.69 3.22
CA PHE A 48 1.61 3.13 3.33
C PHE A 48 2.85 3.93 2.90
N LEU A 49 4.06 3.48 3.26
CA LEU A 49 5.30 4.08 2.76
C LEU A 49 5.35 4.02 1.23
N LEU A 50 4.95 2.89 0.66
CA LEU A 50 4.89 2.70 -0.79
C LEU A 50 3.88 3.65 -1.43
N TRP A 51 2.74 3.88 -0.78
CA TRP A 51 1.76 4.90 -1.19
C TRP A 51 2.34 6.31 -1.14
N LEU A 52 3.07 6.71 -0.09
CA LEU A 52 3.73 8.02 -0.02
C LEU A 52 4.78 8.19 -1.12
N VAL A 53 5.55 7.14 -1.39
CA VAL A 53 6.50 7.12 -2.50
C VAL A 53 5.77 7.31 -3.84
N LEU A 54 4.62 6.66 -4.04
CA LEU A 54 3.81 6.84 -5.25
C LEU A 54 3.24 8.26 -5.38
N VAL A 55 2.79 8.88 -4.28
CA VAL A 55 2.31 10.27 -4.28
C VAL A 55 3.45 11.24 -4.58
N ALA A 56 4.61 11.05 -3.93
CA ALA A 56 5.80 11.86 -4.19
C ALA A 56 6.28 11.70 -5.64
N TRP A 57 6.24 10.47 -6.16
CA TRP A 57 6.55 10.15 -7.55
C TRP A 57 5.56 10.79 -8.53
N ALA A 58 4.25 10.71 -8.26
CA ALA A 58 3.22 11.37 -9.04
C ALA A 58 3.39 12.90 -9.06
N TRP A 59 3.78 13.48 -7.93
CA TRP A 59 4.08 14.91 -7.81
C TRP A 59 5.33 15.30 -8.61
N THR A 60 6.35 14.44 -8.66
CA THR A 60 7.59 14.75 -9.40
C THR A 60 7.38 14.75 -10.91
N GLY A 61 6.30 14.13 -11.42
CA GLY A 61 5.94 14.13 -12.84
C GLY A 61 6.96 13.48 -13.77
N LYS A 62 8.06 12.93 -13.23
CA LYS A 62 9.14 12.30 -13.99
C LYS A 62 8.77 10.86 -14.31
N ARG A 63 8.22 10.67 -15.50
CA ARG A 63 7.94 9.35 -16.06
C ARG A 63 9.24 8.65 -16.49
N ASN A 64 10.01 8.13 -15.53
CA ASN A 64 11.20 7.30 -15.78
C ASN A 64 10.83 5.83 -16.07
N ASP A 65 9.72 5.62 -16.77
CA ASP A 65 9.13 4.31 -16.99
C ASP A 65 9.66 3.69 -18.28
N ALA A 66 10.90 3.97 -18.68
CA ALA A 66 11.44 3.48 -19.96
C ALA A 66 11.41 1.95 -20.05
N VAL A 67 11.52 1.26 -18.91
CA VAL A 67 11.40 -0.20 -18.82
C VAL A 67 9.93 -0.62 -18.77
N LEU A 68 9.14 -0.04 -17.87
CA LEU A 68 7.72 -0.39 -17.70
C LEU A 68 6.90 -0.10 -18.97
N SER A 69 7.14 1.03 -19.64
CA SER A 69 6.53 1.38 -20.92
C SER A 69 6.88 0.42 -22.04
N ARG A 70 8.12 -0.12 -22.09
CA ARG A 70 8.48 -1.18 -23.05
C ARG A 70 7.73 -2.48 -22.76
N TYR A 71 7.65 -2.88 -21.49
CA TYR A 71 6.89 -4.08 -21.10
C TYR A 71 5.39 -3.92 -21.38
N VAL A 72 4.81 -2.78 -21.02
CA VAL A 72 3.41 -2.43 -21.26
C VAL A 72 3.12 -2.33 -22.76
N ALA A 73 4.00 -1.73 -23.56
CA ALA A 73 3.88 -1.68 -25.01
C ALA A 73 3.89 -3.08 -25.63
N LYS A 74 4.84 -3.94 -25.21
CA LYS A 74 4.94 -5.33 -25.68
C LYS A 74 3.72 -6.18 -25.30
N LEU A 75 3.15 -5.94 -24.11
CA LEU A 75 1.91 -6.58 -23.65
C LEU A 75 0.67 -6.07 -24.38
N ARG A 76 0.64 -4.78 -24.72
CA ARG A 76 -0.43 -4.13 -25.48
C ARG A 76 -0.43 -4.59 -26.94
N GLU A 77 0.73 -4.69 -27.56
CA GLU A 77 0.94 -5.19 -28.93
C GLU A 77 0.45 -6.64 -29.07
N ASN A 78 0.75 -7.50 -28.09
CA ASN A 78 0.27 -8.87 -28.06
C ASN A 78 -1.20 -9.04 -27.61
N LYS A 79 -1.96 -7.95 -27.40
CA LYS A 79 -3.34 -7.96 -26.85
C LYS A 79 -3.51 -8.71 -25.51
N ARG A 80 -2.41 -9.00 -24.80
CA ARG A 80 -2.41 -9.75 -23.51
C ARG A 80 -2.59 -8.85 -22.30
N LEU A 81 -2.46 -7.55 -22.47
CA LEU A 81 -2.64 -6.56 -21.40
C LEU A 81 -3.98 -6.68 -20.64
N PRO A 82 -5.16 -6.78 -21.30
CA PRO A 82 -6.43 -6.98 -20.57
C PRO A 82 -6.49 -8.32 -19.84
N LEU A 83 -5.84 -9.37 -20.36
CA LEU A 83 -5.78 -10.69 -19.74
C LEU A 83 -4.96 -10.66 -18.45
N VAL A 84 -3.80 -9.98 -18.45
CA VAL A 84 -2.97 -9.81 -17.25
C VAL A 84 -3.71 -9.02 -16.17
N ILE A 85 -4.44 -7.97 -16.55
CA ILE A 85 -5.27 -7.21 -15.61
C ILE A 85 -6.38 -8.08 -15.05
N ALA A 86 -7.09 -8.83 -15.89
CA ALA A 86 -8.14 -9.73 -15.45
C ALA A 86 -7.61 -10.81 -14.48
N LEU A 87 -6.43 -11.36 -14.76
CA LEU A 87 -5.78 -12.35 -13.88
C LEU A 87 -5.42 -11.74 -12.51
N LEU A 88 -4.88 -10.52 -12.49
CA LEU A 88 -4.55 -9.78 -11.27
C LEU A 88 -5.80 -9.51 -10.42
N VAL A 89 -6.91 -9.10 -11.06
CA VAL A 89 -8.18 -8.86 -10.39
C VAL A 89 -8.75 -10.15 -9.82
N VAL A 90 -8.78 -11.24 -10.61
CA VAL A 90 -9.28 -12.54 -10.14
C VAL A 90 -8.45 -13.07 -8.97
N LEU A 91 -7.12 -12.98 -9.04
CA LEU A 91 -6.24 -13.38 -7.94
C LEU A 91 -6.45 -12.53 -6.68
N GLY A 92 -6.61 -11.21 -6.83
CA GLY A 92 -6.90 -10.31 -5.72
C GLY A 92 -8.23 -10.65 -5.05
N VAL A 93 -9.29 -10.82 -5.84
CA VAL A 93 -10.63 -11.15 -5.36
C VAL A 93 -10.67 -12.54 -4.71
N ALA A 94 -10.04 -13.54 -5.33
CA ALA A 94 -9.95 -14.89 -4.78
C ALA A 94 -9.16 -14.91 -3.46
N GLY A 95 -8.05 -14.16 -3.38
CA GLY A 95 -7.26 -14.02 -2.14
C GLY A 95 -8.08 -13.40 -1.00
N SER A 96 -8.85 -12.33 -1.29
CA SER A 96 -9.72 -11.70 -0.30
C SER A 96 -10.91 -12.56 0.13
N LEU A 97 -11.49 -13.33 -0.79
CA LEU A 97 -12.57 -14.29 -0.48
C LEU A 97 -12.07 -15.46 0.36
N LEU A 98 -10.87 -15.97 0.10
CA LEU A 98 -10.26 -17.07 0.87
C LEU A 98 -10.00 -16.68 2.33
N THR A 99 -9.65 -15.42 2.62
CA THR A 99 -9.51 -14.92 3.99
C THR A 99 -10.86 -14.66 4.68
N LEU A 100 -11.95 -14.50 3.94
CA LEU A 100 -13.30 -14.34 4.50
C LEU A 100 -13.99 -15.68 4.79
N LEU A 101 -13.65 -16.73 4.04
CA LEU A 101 -14.23 -18.08 4.16
C LEU A 101 -13.49 -18.97 5.17
N ARG A 102 -12.37 -18.50 5.73
CA ARG A 102 -11.54 -19.23 6.70
C ARG A 102 -11.64 -18.60 8.08
#